data_AF-A0A817U0P6-F1
#
_entry.id   AF-A0A817U0P6-F1
#
_cell.length_a   1.000
_cell.length_b   1.000
_cell.length_c   1.000
_cell.angle_alpha   90.00
_cell.angle_beta   90.00
_cell.angle_gamma   90.00
#
_symmetry.space_group_name_H-M   'P 1'
#
loop_
_entity.id
_entity.type
_entity.pdbx_description
1 polymer ?
#
loop_
_entity_poly.entity_id
_entity_poly.type
_entity_poly.pdbx_seq_one_letter_code
_entity_poly.pdbx_strand_id
1 'polypeptide(L)'
;MPTTRVFAERRCQQDLGEIRHNNENSSIIFVEPIGDDYLHLEAAITGPISTPYENEIFCINIKLSEEYPFSPPQSIIFKHDVVHPNINEINEFMSELLTLEFWLPTMGIRNILEHVWTRLAIFDIGS
;
A
#
# COMPACT_ATOMS: atom_id res chain seq x y z
N MET A 1 21.90 19.42 6.94
CA MET A 1 20.47 19.19 6.64
C MET A 1 20.30 17.69 6.42
N PRO A 2 19.29 17.02 7.00
CA PRO A 2 18.99 15.64 6.63
C PRO A 2 18.67 15.57 5.13
N THR A 3 19.05 14.49 4.46
CA THR A 3 18.67 14.25 3.05
C THR A 3 17.16 13.99 2.96
N THR A 4 16.57 14.20 1.79
CA THR A 4 15.16 13.89 1.51
C THR A 4 14.81 12.46 1.96
N ARG A 5 15.69 11.49 1.63
CA ARG A 5 15.59 10.10 2.06
C ARG A 5 15.44 9.94 3.57
N VAL A 6 16.27 10.60 4.38
CA VAL A 6 16.20 10.48 5.86
C VAL A 6 14.86 11.00 6.40
N PHE A 7 14.26 12.02 5.77
CA PHE A 7 12.92 12.46 6.14
C PHE A 7 11.85 11.44 5.75
N ALA A 8 11.96 10.84 4.56
CA ALA A 8 11.06 9.78 4.11
C ALA A 8 11.10 8.54 5.02
N GLU A 9 12.30 8.10 5.40
CA GLU A 9 12.49 6.96 6.31
C GLU A 9 11.89 7.26 7.70
N ARG A 10 12.07 8.47 8.23
CA ARG A 10 11.44 8.89 9.49
C ARG A 10 9.91 8.93 9.40
N ARG A 11 9.36 9.41 8.29
CA ARG A 11 7.92 9.40 8.07
C ARG A 11 7.39 7.97 7.99
N CYS A 12 8.07 7.09 7.25
CA CYS A 12 7.73 5.67 7.20
C CYS A 12 7.71 5.05 8.62
N GLN A 13 8.74 5.28 9.42
CA GLN A 13 8.80 4.78 10.81
C GLN A 13 7.61 5.27 11.66
N GLN A 14 7.20 6.54 11.49
CA GLN A 14 6.02 7.06 12.17
C GLN A 14 4.75 6.33 11.72
N ASP A 15 4.52 6.20 10.42
CA ASP A 15 3.36 5.50 9.86
C ASP A 15 3.29 4.04 10.34
N LEU A 16 4.42 3.32 10.34
CA LEU A 16 4.49 1.95 10.86
C LEU A 16 4.18 1.92 12.37
N GLY A 17 4.65 2.91 13.12
CA GLY A 17 4.33 3.09 14.53
C GLY A 17 2.81 3.23 14.75
N GLU A 18 2.15 4.09 13.96
CA GLU A 18 0.70 4.31 14.03
C GLU A 18 -0.08 3.03 13.70
N ILE A 19 0.33 2.29 12.66
CA ILE A 19 -0.31 1.02 12.28
C ILE A 19 -0.20 -0.01 13.41
N ARG A 20 0.97 -0.14 14.05
CA ARG A 20 1.16 -1.09 15.16
C ARG A 20 0.29 -0.77 16.38
N HIS A 21 0.08 0.50 16.69
CA HIS A 21 -0.71 0.91 17.87
C HIS A 21 -2.21 0.87 17.62
N ASN A 22 -2.66 0.97 16.36
CA ASN A 22 -4.07 1.04 16.02
C ASN A 22 -4.37 0.18 14.78
N ASN A 23 -4.57 -1.12 14.99
CA ASN A 23 -4.90 -2.07 13.91
C ASN A 23 -6.16 -2.91 14.19
N GLU A 24 -6.95 -2.53 15.18
CA GLU A 24 -8.19 -3.25 15.48
C GLU A 24 -9.17 -3.14 14.30
N ASN A 25 -9.75 -4.27 13.90
CA ASN A 25 -10.69 -4.37 12.77
C ASN A 25 -10.15 -3.92 11.40
N SER A 26 -8.83 -3.89 11.21
CA SER A 26 -8.22 -3.60 9.91
C SER A 26 -8.06 -4.87 9.07
N SER A 27 -8.09 -4.72 7.75
CA SER A 27 -7.69 -5.78 6.81
C SER A 27 -6.17 -6.00 6.77
N ILE A 28 -5.38 -5.11 7.37
CA ILE A 28 -3.92 -5.18 7.42
C ILE A 28 -3.50 -6.26 8.42
N ILE A 29 -2.79 -7.29 7.94
CA ILE A 29 -2.21 -8.35 8.77
C ILE A 29 -0.86 -7.89 9.33
N PHE A 30 0.03 -7.40 8.45
CA PHE A 30 1.30 -6.81 8.83
C PHE A 30 1.79 -5.82 7.77
N VAL A 31 2.73 -4.96 8.17
CA VAL A 31 3.55 -4.15 7.26
C VAL A 31 4.90 -3.87 7.91
N GLU A 32 5.97 -4.21 7.21
CA GLU A 32 7.34 -4.20 7.74
C GLU A 32 8.35 -3.79 6.65
N PRO A 33 9.47 -3.14 7.01
CA PRO A 33 10.59 -2.94 6.09
C PRO A 33 11.23 -4.26 5.65
N ILE A 34 11.71 -4.30 4.41
CA ILE A 34 12.48 -5.42 3.88
C ILE A 34 13.96 -5.20 4.22
N GLY A 35 14.44 -5.94 5.22
CA GLY A 35 15.80 -5.75 5.75
C GLY A 35 15.94 -4.38 6.43
N ASP A 36 16.98 -3.63 6.08
CA ASP A 36 17.26 -2.31 6.65
C ASP A 36 16.74 -1.14 5.77
N ASP A 37 15.98 -1.43 4.70
CA ASP A 37 15.47 -0.42 3.78
C ASP A 37 14.04 0.01 4.14
N TYR A 38 13.92 1.14 4.84
CA TYR A 38 12.62 1.72 5.21
C TYR A 38 11.82 2.30 4.04
N LEU A 39 12.39 2.36 2.82
CA LEU A 39 11.65 2.75 1.63
C LEU A 39 11.18 1.55 0.80
N HIS A 40 11.47 0.32 1.24
CA HIS A 40 10.98 -0.90 0.63
C HIS A 40 10.29 -1.77 1.68
N LEU A 41 8.97 -1.86 1.58
CA LEU A 41 8.14 -2.53 2.58
C LEU A 41 7.51 -3.78 1.98
N GLU A 42 7.28 -4.75 2.86
CA GLU A 42 6.36 -5.86 2.62
C GLU A 42 5.14 -5.69 3.52
N ALA A 43 3.96 -5.84 2.95
CA ALA A 43 2.71 -5.86 3.68
C ALA A 43 1.89 -7.12 3.34
N ALA A 44 0.99 -7.50 4.23
CA ALA A 44 -0.06 -8.46 3.92
C ALA A 44 -1.42 -7.92 4.34
N ILE A 45 -2.42 -8.11 3.48
CA ILE A 45 -3.82 -7.76 3.74
C ILE A 45 -4.73 -8.97 3.49
N THR A 46 -5.82 -9.09 4.24
CA THR A 46 -6.90 -10.04 3.96
C THR A 46 -7.74 -9.55 2.80
N GLY A 47 -8.22 -10.45 1.94
CA GLY A 47 -9.14 -10.09 0.88
C GLY A 47 -10.51 -9.61 1.40
N PRO A 48 -11.23 -8.76 0.64
CA PRO A 48 -12.54 -8.26 1.06
C PRO A 48 -13.62 -9.34 1.15
N ILE A 49 -14.46 -9.25 2.18
CA ILE A 49 -15.63 -10.13 2.35
C ILE A 49 -16.64 -9.94 1.22
N SER A 50 -17.39 -11.00 0.90
CA SER A 50 -18.40 -11.00 -0.16
C SER A 50 -17.84 -10.67 -1.56
N THR A 51 -16.57 -10.98 -1.79
CA THR A 51 -15.91 -10.87 -3.11
C THR A 51 -15.25 -12.21 -3.47
N PRO A 52 -14.84 -12.42 -4.74
CA PRO A 52 -14.05 -13.59 -5.11
C PRO A 52 -12.72 -13.74 -4.35
N TYR A 53 -12.28 -12.67 -3.68
CA TYR A 53 -11.06 -12.63 -2.88
C TYR A 53 -11.28 -12.93 -1.40
N GLU A 54 -12.52 -13.24 -0.99
CA GLU A 54 -12.80 -13.56 0.40
C GLU A 54 -11.96 -14.76 0.88
N ASN A 55 -11.36 -14.65 2.06
CA ASN A 55 -10.41 -15.61 2.66
C ASN A 55 -9.01 -15.68 2.00
N GLU A 56 -8.73 -14.89 0.97
CA GLU A 56 -7.38 -14.77 0.42
C GLU A 56 -6.48 -13.87 1.28
N ILE A 57 -5.17 -14.08 1.17
CA ILE A 57 -4.14 -13.22 1.76
C ILE A 57 -3.26 -12.67 0.65
N PHE A 58 -3.24 -11.34 0.52
CA PHE A 58 -2.42 -10.66 -0.48
C PHE A 58 -1.13 -10.14 0.16
N CYS A 59 0.00 -10.70 -0.23
CA CYS A 59 1.31 -10.14 0.07
C CYS A 59 1.68 -9.09 -0.98
N ILE A 60 2.11 -7.92 -0.53
CA ILE A 60 2.31 -6.73 -1.35
C ILE A 60 3.70 -6.17 -1.07
N ASN A 61 4.49 -5.94 -2.11
CA ASN A 61 5.71 -5.14 -2.07
C ASN A 61 5.36 -3.67 -2.32
N ILE A 62 5.82 -2.78 -1.45
CA ILE A 62 5.60 -1.34 -1.57
C ILE A 62 6.96 -0.65 -1.65
N LYS A 63 7.18 0.13 -2.70
CA LYS A 63 8.37 0.99 -2.79
C LYS A 63 7.96 2.44 -2.61
N LEU A 64 8.45 3.07 -1.56
CA LEU A 64 8.23 4.49 -1.29
C LEU A 64 9.20 5.35 -2.12
N SER A 65 8.77 6.56 -2.47
CA SER A 65 9.68 7.56 -3.05
C SER A 65 10.64 8.09 -2.00
N GLU A 66 11.84 8.51 -2.41
CA GLU A 66 12.76 9.24 -1.52
C GLU A 66 12.20 10.60 -1.05
N GLU A 67 11.18 11.10 -1.74
CA GLU A 67 10.43 12.32 -1.40
C GLU A 67 9.16 12.04 -0.60
N TYR A 68 8.91 10.79 -0.20
CA TYR A 68 7.77 10.45 0.64
C TYR A 68 7.77 11.28 1.94
N PRO A 69 6.63 11.85 2.38
CA PRO A 69 5.28 11.71 1.85
C PRO A 69 4.88 12.80 0.83
N PHE A 70 5.79 13.65 0.36
CA PHE A 70 5.45 14.69 -0.60
C PHE A 70 5.21 14.15 -2.02
N SER A 71 5.78 12.98 -2.31
CA SER A 71 5.52 12.20 -3.52
C SER A 71 4.89 10.85 -3.14
N PRO A 72 4.04 10.28 -4.00
CA PRO A 72 3.41 8.98 -3.76
C PRO A 72 4.44 7.84 -3.73
N PRO A 73 4.04 6.62 -3.32
CA PRO A 73 4.86 5.43 -3.53
C PRO A 73 5.20 5.25 -5.02
N GLN A 74 6.40 4.76 -5.29
CA GLN A 74 6.87 4.47 -6.65
C GLN A 74 6.15 3.28 -7.27
N SER A 75 5.82 2.27 -6.46
CA SER A 75 5.10 1.08 -6.92
C SER A 75 4.45 0.33 -5.75
N ILE A 76 3.37 -0.38 -6.07
CA ILE A 76 2.66 -1.31 -5.19
C ILE A 76 2.42 -2.59 -6.00
N ILE A 77 3.11 -3.67 -5.66
CA ILE A 77 3.16 -4.88 -6.48
C ILE A 77 2.71 -6.07 -5.63
N PHE A 78 1.69 -6.79 -6.09
CA PHE A 78 1.26 -8.04 -5.48
C PHE A 78 2.30 -9.16 -5.77
N LYS A 79 2.64 -9.95 -4.76
CA LYS A 79 3.61 -11.06 -4.90
C LYS A 79 3.06 -12.28 -5.63
N HIS A 80 1.74 -12.40 -5.72
CA HIS A 80 1.05 -13.48 -6.40
C HIS A 80 0.21 -12.90 -7.55
N ASP A 81 -0.15 -13.75 -8.50
CA ASP A 81 -0.99 -13.35 -9.63
C ASP A 81 -2.39 -12.98 -9.15
N VAL A 82 -2.82 -11.75 -9.43
CA VAL A 82 -4.16 -11.24 -9.07
C VAL A 82 -4.85 -10.70 -10.32
N VAL A 83 -5.97 -11.31 -10.68
CA VAL A 83 -6.77 -10.88 -11.85
C VAL A 83 -7.76 -9.80 -11.43
N HIS A 84 -7.41 -8.53 -11.61
CA HIS A 84 -8.26 -7.41 -11.25
C HIS A 84 -8.12 -6.24 -12.24
N PRO A 85 -9.18 -5.47 -12.56
CA PRO A 85 -9.10 -4.35 -13.52
C PRO A 85 -8.06 -3.28 -13.18
N ASN A 86 -7.79 -3.09 -11.88
CA ASN A 86 -6.79 -2.14 -11.39
C ASN A 86 -5.40 -2.78 -11.17
N ILE A 87 -5.14 -3.99 -11.68
CA ILE A 87 -3.85 -4.68 -11.54
C ILE A 87 -3.36 -5.05 -12.95
N ASN A 88 -2.14 -4.62 -13.29
CA ASN A 88 -1.56 -4.86 -14.62
C ASN A 88 -0.89 -6.24 -14.72
N GLU A 89 -0.30 -6.55 -15.89
CA GLU A 89 0.34 -7.83 -16.20
C GLU A 89 1.59 -8.17 -15.36
N ILE A 90 2.17 -7.19 -14.65
CA ILE A 90 3.28 -7.42 -13.70
C ILE A 90 2.81 -7.42 -12.24
N ASN A 91 1.49 -7.57 -12.01
CA ASN A 91 0.85 -7.52 -10.70
C ASN A 91 1.00 -6.18 -9.97
N GLU A 92 1.24 -5.09 -10.69
CA GLU A 92 1.27 -3.74 -10.11
C GLU A 92 -0.13 -3.13 -10.04
N PHE A 93 -0.44 -2.57 -8.88
CA PHE A 93 -1.69 -1.87 -8.64
C PHE A 93 -1.69 -0.48 -9.27
N MET A 94 -2.57 -0.29 -10.24
CA MET A 94 -2.73 0.95 -11.00
C MET A 94 -3.89 1.77 -10.43
N SER A 95 -3.59 2.97 -9.92
CA SER A 95 -4.60 3.86 -9.35
C SER A 95 -4.21 5.33 -9.52
N GLU A 96 -5.17 6.14 -9.98
CA GLU A 96 -5.04 7.59 -10.08
C GLU A 96 -4.67 8.27 -8.75
N LEU A 97 -5.14 7.74 -7.63
CA LEU A 97 -4.81 8.24 -6.28
C LEU A 97 -3.30 8.19 -5.97
N LEU A 98 -2.55 7.31 -6.64
CA LEU A 98 -1.11 7.14 -6.45
C LEU A 98 -0.30 7.95 -7.47
N THR A 99 -0.91 8.97 -8.06
CA THR A 99 -0.23 9.93 -8.93
C THR A 99 0.00 11.24 -8.19
N LEU A 100 1.00 12.02 -8.62
CA LEU A 100 1.34 13.30 -8.00
C LEU A 100 0.16 14.31 -8.02
N GLU A 101 -0.75 14.19 -8.97
CA GLU A 101 -1.93 15.06 -9.10
C GLU A 101 -2.93 14.87 -7.96
N PHE A 102 -3.16 13.62 -7.52
CA PHE A 102 -4.18 13.27 -6.52
C PHE A 102 -3.60 12.91 -5.15
N TRP A 103 -2.29 12.69 -5.06
CA TRP A 103 -1.61 12.35 -3.83
C TRP A 103 -1.57 13.54 -2.86
N LEU A 104 -1.95 13.30 -1.60
CA LEU A 104 -1.84 14.28 -0.53
C LEU A 104 -0.75 13.86 0.46
N PRO A 105 0.15 14.76 0.91
CA PRO A 105 1.20 14.41 1.88
C PRO A 105 0.70 13.98 3.27
N THR A 106 -0.59 14.16 3.53
CA THR A 106 -1.27 13.64 4.71
C THR A 106 -1.55 12.14 4.61
N MET A 107 -1.55 11.56 3.41
CA MET A 107 -1.78 10.14 3.20
C MET A 107 -0.59 9.30 3.66
N GLY A 108 -0.88 8.30 4.49
CA GLY A 108 0.10 7.36 5.03
C GLY A 108 0.04 5.97 4.39
N ILE A 109 0.93 5.08 4.84
CA ILE A 109 0.96 3.66 4.47
C ILE A 109 -0.39 2.98 4.75
N ARG A 110 -1.06 3.33 5.86
CA ARG A 110 -2.40 2.86 6.19
C ARG A 110 -3.40 3.21 5.09
N ASN A 111 -3.44 4.47 4.66
CA ASN A 111 -4.38 4.93 3.64
C ASN A 111 -4.12 4.25 2.30
N ILE A 112 -2.85 3.99 1.96
CA ILE A 112 -2.48 3.23 0.77
C ILE A 112 -3.10 1.82 0.82
N LEU A 113 -2.88 1.08 1.89
CA LEU A 113 -3.38 -0.30 2.03
C LEU A 113 -4.92 -0.37 2.10
N GLU A 114 -5.55 0.57 2.79
CA GLU A 114 -7.02 0.70 2.83
C GLU A 114 -7.61 1.01 1.46
N HIS A 115 -6.94 1.85 0.67
CA HIS A 115 -7.34 2.14 -0.71
C HIS A 115 -7.21 0.91 -1.61
N VAL A 116 -6.09 0.20 -1.54
CA VAL A 116 -5.90 -1.07 -2.27
C VAL A 116 -7.03 -2.05 -1.92
N TRP A 117 -7.29 -2.26 -0.63
CA TRP A 117 -8.35 -3.14 -0.18
C TRP A 117 -9.74 -2.72 -0.68
N THR A 118 -10.05 -1.43 -0.62
CA THR A 118 -11.32 -0.87 -1.10
C THR A 118 -11.49 -1.09 -2.60
N ARG A 119 -10.41 -0.92 -3.38
CA ARG A 119 -10.45 -1.13 -4.83
C ARG A 119 -10.57 -2.61 -5.20
N LEU A 120 -10.06 -3.53 -4.39
CA LEU A 120 -10.34 -4.97 -4.54
C LEU A 120 -11.80 -5.31 -4.21
N ALA A 121 -12.43 -4.56 -3.30
CA ALA A 121 -13.81 -4.79 -2.89
C ALA A 121 -14.81 -4.39 -4.00
N ILE A 122 -14.47 -3.36 -4.78
CA ILE A 122 -15.24 -2.90 -5.93
C ILE A 122 -14.81 -3.74 -7.14
N PHE A 123 -15.26 -5.00 -7.15
CA PHE A 123 -15.12 -5.85 -8.32
C PHE A 123 -16.12 -5.36 -9.37
N ASP A 124 -15.67 -4.45 -10.23
CA ASP A 124 -16.48 -3.87 -11.30
C ASP A 124 -16.69 -4.94 -12.39
N ILE A 125 -17.67 -5.81 -12.17
CA ILE A 125 -18.22 -6.64 -13.24
C ILE A 125 -19.00 -5.67 -14.10
N GLY A 126 -18.44 -5.32 -15.25
CA GLY A 126 -18.98 -4.31 -16.16
C GLY A 126 -20.51 -4.33 -16.25
N SER A 127 -21.07 -3.12 -16.10
CA SER A 127 -22.41 -2.79 -16.57
C SER A 127 -22.54 -3.00 -18.08
#